data_AF-A0A0D3VBV7-F1
#
_entry.id   AF-A0A0D3VBV7-F1
#
_cell.length_a   1.000
_cell.length_b   1.000
_cell.length_c   1.000
_cell.angle_alpha   90.00
_cell.angle_beta   90.00
_cell.angle_gamma   90.00
#
_symmetry.space_group_name_H-M   'P 1'
#
loop_
_entity.id
_entity.type
_entity.pdbx_description
1 polymer ?
#
loop_
_entity_poly.entity_id
_entity_poly.type
_entity_poly.pdbx_seq_one_letter_code
_entity_poly.pdbx_strand_id
1 'polypeptide(L)'
;MSRTLEELQTEMIVEARKGFPILLAGVIVFLIFTFLPLVFPIETVHLVWIFGLGAIFPIGILISKMLRINLFTTNNPVGTLGGIVAAPQAFYIPVFVIVYMNIPEYLPFTIGLLAGSHFLPYMWIYKSKAYLFVTLGACFSALILGGFLVDQAFTIVPLAISIVYGIGVLLILRELKASLV
;
A
#
# COMPACT_ATOMS: atom_id res chain seq x y z
N MET A 1 -25.14 13.20 21.75
CA MET A 1 -24.74 14.16 20.70
C MET A 1 -24.24 13.37 19.50
N SER A 2 -24.61 13.76 18.28
CA SER A 2 -24.01 13.19 17.06
C SER A 2 -22.56 13.68 16.94
N ARG A 3 -21.62 12.76 16.75
CA ARG A 3 -20.20 13.09 16.54
C ARG A 3 -20.02 13.77 15.18
N THR A 4 -19.13 14.76 15.09
CA THR A 4 -18.80 15.43 13.81
C THR A 4 -17.85 14.57 12.96
N LEU A 5 -17.80 14.82 11.65
CA LEU A 5 -16.84 14.14 10.76
C LEU A 5 -15.39 14.36 11.20
N GLU A 6 -15.06 15.56 11.66
CA GLU A 6 -13.71 15.90 12.13
C GLU A 6 -13.33 15.12 13.39
N GLU A 7 -14.25 14.95 14.33
CA GLU A 7 -14.05 14.11 15.52
C GLU A 7 -13.83 12.65 15.14
N LEU A 8 -14.60 12.14 14.17
CA LEU A 8 -14.47 10.76 13.68
C LEU A 8 -13.13 10.54 12.96
N GLN A 9 -12.69 11.47 12.11
CA GLN A 9 -11.37 11.38 11.47
C GLN A 9 -10.24 11.44 12.50
N THR A 10 -10.35 12.33 13.50
CA THR A 10 -9.34 12.50 14.53
C THR A 10 -9.18 11.25 15.40
N GLU A 11 -10.29 10.66 15.86
CA GLU A 11 -10.25 9.40 16.62
C GLU A 11 -9.53 8.29 15.84
N MET A 12 -9.89 8.09 14.58
CA MET A 12 -9.24 7.09 13.74
C MET A 12 -7.74 7.39 13.52
N ILE A 13 -7.36 8.65 13.31
CA ILE A 13 -5.94 9.04 13.17
C ILE A 13 -5.14 8.66 14.42
N VAL A 14 -5.71 8.90 15.61
CA VAL A 14 -5.09 8.59 16.89
C VAL A 14 -4.98 7.07 17.11
N GLU A 15 -6.09 6.34 16.96
CA GLU A 15 -6.15 4.90 17.22
C GLU A 15 -5.33 4.08 16.24
N ALA A 16 -5.51 4.33 14.94
CA ALA A 16 -4.85 3.59 13.87
C ALA A 16 -3.46 4.15 13.54
N ARG A 17 -3.05 5.28 14.16
CA ARG A 17 -1.78 5.98 13.90
C ARG A 17 -1.61 6.24 12.41
N LYS A 18 -2.67 6.74 11.77
CA LYS A 18 -2.78 6.91 10.32
C LYS A 18 -2.46 5.66 9.49
N GLY A 19 -2.66 4.45 10.03
CA GLY A 19 -2.50 3.20 9.28
C GLY A 19 -1.07 2.84 8.87
N PHE A 20 -0.04 3.53 9.40
CA PHE A 20 1.35 3.30 8.98
C PHE A 20 1.84 1.84 9.10
N PRO A 21 1.37 0.99 10.04
CA PRO A 21 1.80 -0.42 10.09
C PRO A 21 1.50 -1.20 8.81
N ILE A 22 0.38 -0.92 8.14
CA ILE A 22 0.04 -1.55 6.84
C ILE A 22 1.02 -1.08 5.76
N LEU A 23 1.31 0.22 5.71
CA LEU A 23 2.26 0.78 4.74
C LEU A 23 3.67 0.23 4.96
N LEU A 24 4.09 0.07 6.21
CA LEU A 24 5.36 -0.55 6.59
C LEU A 24 5.43 -2.03 6.19
N ALA A 25 4.34 -2.78 6.32
CA ALA A 25 4.27 -4.13 5.79
C ALA A 25 4.48 -4.15 4.27
N GLY A 26 3.90 -3.17 3.55
CA GLY A 26 4.15 -2.98 2.13
C GLY A 26 5.62 -2.77 1.79
N VAL A 27 6.35 -1.94 2.57
CA VAL A 27 7.81 -1.76 2.41
C VAL A 27 8.53 -3.11 2.45
N ILE A 28 8.25 -3.93 3.46
CA ILE A 28 8.91 -5.21 3.66
C ILE A 28 8.59 -6.17 2.50
N VAL A 29 7.32 -6.28 2.11
CA VAL A 29 6.88 -7.19 1.04
C VAL A 29 7.49 -6.78 -0.30
N PHE A 30 7.45 -5.51 -0.67
CA PHE A 30 8.03 -5.04 -1.92
C PHE A 30 9.57 -5.10 -1.93
N LEU A 31 10.22 -4.90 -0.77
CA LEU A 31 11.65 -5.15 -0.66
C LEU A 31 11.99 -6.62 -0.92
N ILE A 32 11.20 -7.57 -0.40
CA ILE A 32 11.36 -8.99 -0.70
C ILE A 32 11.17 -9.24 -2.20
N PHE A 33 10.11 -8.67 -2.81
CA PHE A 33 9.81 -8.84 -4.24
C PHE A 33 10.97 -8.42 -5.14
N THR A 34 11.71 -7.38 -4.74
CA THR A 34 12.90 -6.88 -5.47
C THR A 34 13.93 -7.98 -5.71
N PHE A 35 14.11 -8.91 -4.77
CA PHE A 35 15.15 -9.94 -4.84
C PHE A 35 14.63 -11.29 -5.33
N LEU A 36 13.32 -11.48 -5.53
CA LEU A 36 12.76 -12.76 -5.98
C LEU A 36 13.30 -13.23 -7.34
N PRO A 37 13.50 -12.37 -8.35
CA PRO A 37 14.07 -12.81 -9.64
C PRO A 37 15.49 -13.39 -9.53
N LEU A 38 16.21 -13.14 -8.43
CA LEU A 38 17.55 -13.70 -8.20
C LEU A 38 17.51 -15.15 -7.71
N VAL A 39 16.37 -15.59 -7.17
CA VAL A 39 16.24 -16.86 -6.44
C VAL A 39 15.25 -17.81 -7.12
N PHE A 40 14.25 -17.28 -7.83
CA PHE A 40 13.15 -18.06 -8.40
C PHE A 40 13.03 -17.88 -9.92
N PRO A 41 12.51 -18.90 -10.63
CA PRO A 41 12.10 -18.76 -12.02
C PRO A 41 11.05 -17.67 -12.20
N ILE A 42 11.06 -16.99 -13.34
CA ILE A 42 10.23 -15.81 -13.60
C ILE A 42 8.73 -16.13 -13.51
N GLU A 43 8.30 -17.33 -13.86
CA GLU A 43 6.91 -17.79 -13.75
C GLU A 43 6.45 -17.84 -12.28
N THR A 44 7.33 -18.22 -11.37
CA THR A 44 7.05 -18.19 -9.93
C THR A 44 6.96 -16.75 -9.43
N VAL A 45 7.86 -15.88 -9.89
CA VAL A 45 7.82 -14.44 -9.56
C VAL A 45 6.50 -13.82 -9.99
N HIS A 46 5.99 -14.14 -11.19
CA HIS A 46 4.69 -13.65 -11.66
C HIS A 46 3.55 -14.03 -10.71
N LEU A 47 3.49 -15.30 -10.28
CA LEU A 47 2.46 -15.76 -9.35
C LEU A 47 2.59 -15.09 -7.98
N VAL A 48 3.82 -14.87 -7.50
CA VAL A 48 4.06 -14.14 -6.25
C VAL A 48 3.59 -12.69 -6.37
N TRP A 49 3.76 -12.04 -7.52
CA TRP A 49 3.20 -10.70 -7.75
C TRP A 49 1.67 -10.66 -7.67
N ILE A 50 0.97 -11.68 -8.14
CA ILE A 50 -0.49 -11.74 -8.11
C ILE A 50 -1.01 -12.03 -6.70
N PHE A 51 -0.47 -13.06 -6.03
CA PHE A 51 -1.03 -13.58 -4.77
C PHE A 51 -0.28 -13.11 -3.52
N GLY A 52 1.03 -12.85 -3.64
CA GLY A 52 1.89 -12.46 -2.50
C GLY A 52 1.55 -11.11 -1.90
N LEU A 53 0.87 -10.22 -2.65
CA LEU A 53 0.34 -8.94 -2.12
C LEU A 53 -0.62 -9.16 -0.95
N GLY A 54 -1.33 -10.30 -0.94
CA GLY A 54 -2.23 -10.69 0.14
C GLY A 54 -1.53 -10.80 1.50
N ALA A 55 -0.19 -10.95 1.53
CA ALA A 55 0.60 -10.99 2.75
C ALA A 55 0.74 -9.63 3.44
N ILE A 56 0.58 -8.51 2.72
CA ILE A 56 0.74 -7.15 3.29
C ILE A 56 -0.20 -6.94 4.46
N PHE A 57 -1.47 -7.32 4.31
CA PHE A 57 -2.49 -7.11 5.34
C PHE A 57 -2.22 -7.88 6.64
N PRO A 58 -2.02 -9.22 6.65
CA PRO A 58 -1.70 -9.97 7.87
C PRO A 58 -0.37 -9.52 8.50
N ILE A 59 0.65 -9.19 7.71
CA ILE A 59 1.91 -8.64 8.24
C ILE A 59 1.66 -7.29 8.92
N GLY A 60 0.85 -6.43 8.31
CA GLY A 60 0.50 -5.13 8.88
C GLY A 60 -0.27 -5.25 10.20
N ILE A 61 -1.18 -6.22 10.32
CA ILE A 61 -1.86 -6.56 11.58
C ILE A 61 -0.85 -7.06 12.63
N LEU A 62 0.11 -7.89 12.23
CA LEU A 62 1.15 -8.38 13.14
C LEU A 62 1.99 -7.21 13.68
N ILE A 63 2.44 -6.31 12.81
CA ILE A 63 3.18 -5.10 13.19
C ILE A 63 2.31 -4.22 14.11
N SER A 64 1.03 -4.02 13.80
CA SER A 64 0.16 -3.19 14.63
C SER A 64 -0.02 -3.76 16.03
N LYS A 65 -0.16 -5.10 16.16
CA LYS A 65 -0.22 -5.78 17.46
C LYS A 65 1.07 -5.60 18.25
N MET A 66 2.24 -5.75 17.63
CA MET A 66 3.54 -5.54 18.28
C MET A 66 3.69 -4.10 18.78
N LEU A 67 3.15 -3.13 18.05
CA LEU A 67 3.21 -1.71 18.39
C LEU A 67 2.02 -1.23 19.25
N ARG A 68 1.09 -2.12 19.60
CA ARG A 68 -0.15 -1.81 20.34
C ARG A 68 -1.01 -0.72 19.65
N ILE A 69 -1.12 -0.80 18.33
CA ILE A 69 -1.90 0.12 17.48
C ILE A 69 -3.22 -0.54 17.09
N ASN A 70 -4.34 0.16 17.27
CA ASN A 70 -5.66 -0.32 16.89
C ASN A 70 -5.99 0.06 15.44
N LEU A 71 -5.79 -0.88 14.50
CA LEU A 71 -6.16 -0.65 13.09
C LEU A 71 -7.67 -0.78 12.83
N PHE A 72 -8.41 -1.45 13.71
CA PHE A 72 -9.82 -1.77 13.48
C PHE A 72 -10.70 -0.85 14.32
N THR A 73 -11.12 0.26 13.74
CA THR A 73 -12.04 1.21 14.36
C THR A 73 -13.48 0.94 13.90
N THR A 74 -14.00 -0.27 14.14
CA THR A 74 -15.30 -0.72 13.61
C THR A 74 -16.51 0.04 14.13
N ASN A 75 -16.38 0.74 15.26
CA ASN A 75 -17.42 1.61 15.82
C ASN A 75 -17.42 3.02 15.19
N ASN A 76 -16.53 3.28 14.23
CA ASN A 76 -16.37 4.56 13.56
C ASN A 76 -16.65 4.39 12.05
N PRO A 77 -17.68 5.05 11.49
CA PRO A 77 -18.04 4.90 10.07
C PRO A 77 -16.93 5.34 9.10
N VAL A 78 -16.00 6.21 9.52
CA VAL A 78 -14.81 6.57 8.70
C VAL A 78 -13.83 5.39 8.63
N GLY A 79 -13.69 4.61 9.71
CA GLY A 79 -12.95 3.35 9.71
C GLY A 79 -13.55 2.34 8.74
N THR A 80 -14.88 2.18 8.78
CA THR A 80 -15.62 1.35 7.82
C THR A 80 -15.39 1.81 6.38
N LEU A 81 -15.42 3.13 6.13
CA LEU A 81 -15.13 3.70 4.81
C LEU A 81 -13.70 3.35 4.35
N GLY A 82 -12.70 3.38 5.24
CA GLY A 82 -11.34 2.94 4.92
C GLY A 82 -11.30 1.49 4.42
N GLY A 83 -12.02 0.59 5.10
CA GLY A 83 -12.18 -0.80 4.64
C GLY A 83 -12.85 -0.91 3.26
N ILE A 84 -13.91 -0.13 3.01
CA ILE A 84 -14.59 -0.08 1.70
C ILE A 84 -13.64 0.44 0.61
N VAL A 85 -12.81 1.43 0.90
CA VAL A 85 -11.80 1.94 -0.05
C VAL A 85 -10.74 0.89 -0.39
N ALA A 86 -10.39 0.01 0.55
CA ALA A 86 -9.44 -1.07 0.30
C ALA A 86 -10.05 -2.27 -0.44
N ALA A 87 -11.35 -2.55 -0.25
CA ALA A 87 -12.03 -3.72 -0.80
C ALA A 87 -11.90 -3.90 -2.33
N PRO A 88 -11.92 -2.84 -3.18
CA PRO A 88 -11.68 -2.95 -4.62
C PRO A 88 -10.41 -3.70 -5.01
N GLN A 89 -9.38 -3.72 -4.17
CA GLN A 89 -8.12 -4.42 -4.47
C GLN A 89 -8.33 -5.92 -4.73
N ALA A 90 -9.30 -6.55 -4.04
CA ALA A 90 -9.63 -7.96 -4.29
C ALA A 90 -10.18 -8.20 -5.70
N PHE A 91 -10.90 -7.21 -6.25
CA PHE A 91 -11.44 -7.27 -7.61
C PHE A 91 -10.41 -6.99 -8.70
N TYR A 92 -9.19 -6.55 -8.34
CA TYR A 92 -8.10 -6.40 -9.32
C TYR A 92 -7.36 -7.72 -9.59
N ILE A 93 -7.53 -8.75 -8.75
CA ILE A 93 -6.92 -10.07 -8.99
C ILE A 93 -7.31 -10.63 -10.37
N PRO A 94 -8.58 -10.65 -10.81
CA PRO A 94 -8.95 -11.02 -12.18
C PRO A 94 -8.23 -10.21 -13.27
N VAL A 95 -8.02 -8.90 -13.07
CA VAL A 95 -7.27 -8.05 -14.00
C VAL A 95 -5.82 -8.50 -14.08
N PHE A 96 -5.19 -8.78 -12.93
CA PHE A 96 -3.81 -9.27 -12.88
C PHE A 96 -3.67 -10.63 -13.56
N VAL A 97 -4.66 -11.53 -13.41
CA VAL A 97 -4.67 -12.82 -14.10
C VAL A 97 -4.76 -12.64 -15.62
N ILE A 98 -5.60 -11.73 -16.11
CA ILE A 98 -5.68 -11.44 -17.56
C ILE A 98 -4.36 -10.87 -18.08
N VAL A 99 -3.73 -9.94 -17.35
CA VAL A 99 -2.41 -9.40 -17.71
C VAL A 99 -1.36 -10.50 -17.73
N TYR A 100 -1.31 -11.35 -16.71
CA TYR A 100 -0.41 -12.50 -16.65
C TYR A 100 -0.55 -13.45 -17.85
N MET A 101 -1.78 -13.70 -18.30
CA MET A 101 -2.03 -14.62 -19.42
C MET A 101 -1.62 -14.06 -20.79
N ASN A 102 -1.53 -12.74 -20.95
CA ASN A 102 -1.35 -12.12 -22.26
C ASN A 102 -0.05 -11.32 -22.40
N ILE A 103 0.32 -10.58 -21.34
CA ILE A 103 1.44 -9.63 -21.31
C ILE A 103 2.07 -9.61 -19.89
N PRO A 104 2.55 -10.76 -19.37
CA PRO A 104 2.97 -10.92 -17.99
C PRO A 104 4.09 -9.94 -17.56
N GLU A 105 4.92 -9.49 -18.50
CA GLU A 105 5.99 -8.53 -18.28
C GLU A 105 5.50 -7.15 -17.76
N TYR A 106 4.22 -6.82 -18.00
CA TYR A 106 3.57 -5.60 -17.50
C TYR A 106 2.86 -5.77 -16.14
N LEU A 107 3.01 -6.92 -15.47
CA LEU A 107 2.47 -7.11 -14.12
C LEU A 107 2.96 -6.05 -13.13
N PRO A 108 4.26 -5.68 -13.06
CA PRO A 108 4.72 -4.67 -12.13
C PRO A 108 4.12 -3.29 -12.38
N PHE A 109 3.96 -2.91 -13.65
CA PHE A 109 3.27 -1.68 -14.04
C PHE A 109 1.81 -1.70 -13.58
N THR A 110 1.07 -2.75 -13.95
CA THR A 110 -0.38 -2.84 -13.71
C THR A 110 -0.69 -2.88 -12.22
N ILE A 111 0.02 -3.75 -11.49
CA ILE A 111 -0.13 -3.89 -10.03
C ILE A 111 0.31 -2.61 -9.35
N GLY A 112 1.49 -2.07 -9.69
CA GLY A 112 2.01 -0.86 -9.04
C GLY A 112 1.10 0.35 -9.23
N LEU A 113 0.50 0.52 -10.42
CA LEU A 113 -0.43 1.62 -10.71
C LEU A 113 -1.76 1.45 -9.97
N LEU A 114 -2.41 0.28 -10.08
CA LEU A 114 -3.70 0.03 -9.44
C LEU A 114 -3.56 -0.01 -7.91
N ALA A 115 -2.54 -0.72 -7.40
CA ALA A 115 -2.23 -0.76 -5.98
C ALA A 115 -1.74 0.59 -5.44
N GLY A 116 -1.04 1.42 -6.22
CA GLY A 116 -0.67 2.77 -5.79
C GLY A 116 -1.89 3.70 -5.67
N SER A 117 -2.82 3.62 -6.62
CA SER A 117 -3.93 4.56 -6.73
C SER A 117 -4.91 4.55 -5.54
N HIS A 118 -5.11 3.38 -4.92
CA HIS A 118 -6.06 3.27 -3.79
C HIS A 118 -5.63 4.02 -2.53
N PHE A 119 -4.37 4.48 -2.46
CA PHE A 119 -3.90 5.33 -1.36
C PHE A 119 -4.48 6.74 -1.41
N LEU A 120 -5.05 7.16 -2.54
CA LEU A 120 -5.52 8.53 -2.73
C LEU A 120 -6.59 8.95 -1.71
N PRO A 121 -7.65 8.15 -1.44
CA PRO A 121 -8.65 8.52 -0.45
C PRO A 121 -8.07 8.55 0.98
N TYR A 122 -6.99 7.80 1.24
CA TYR A 122 -6.34 7.82 2.55
C TYR A 122 -5.68 9.15 2.90
N MET A 123 -5.35 9.98 1.90
CA MET A 123 -4.92 11.36 2.16
C MET A 123 -6.02 12.16 2.88
N TRP A 124 -7.27 11.97 2.47
CA TRP A 124 -8.42 12.62 3.10
C TRP A 124 -8.81 11.96 4.42
N ILE A 125 -8.93 10.62 4.44
CA ILE A 125 -9.28 9.83 5.62
C ILE A 125 -8.33 10.16 6.79
N TYR A 126 -7.02 10.14 6.56
CA TYR A 126 -6.01 10.38 7.61
C TYR A 126 -5.49 11.82 7.72
N LYS A 127 -6.06 12.76 6.96
CA LYS A 127 -5.57 14.15 6.86
C LYS A 127 -4.04 14.19 6.73
N SER A 128 -3.50 13.51 5.72
CA SER A 128 -2.06 13.22 5.61
C SER A 128 -1.54 13.41 4.20
N LYS A 129 -0.59 14.33 4.03
CA LYS A 129 0.03 14.59 2.72
C LYS A 129 0.96 13.45 2.31
N ALA A 130 1.43 12.66 3.28
CA ALA A 130 2.22 11.46 3.01
C ALA A 130 1.48 10.46 2.09
N TYR A 131 0.17 10.30 2.24
CA TYR A 131 -0.61 9.41 1.38
C TYR A 131 -0.75 9.92 -0.07
N LEU A 132 -0.74 11.23 -0.30
CA LEU A 132 -0.63 11.77 -1.66
C LEU A 132 0.73 11.44 -2.26
N PHE A 133 1.80 11.65 -1.50
CA PHE A 133 3.15 11.30 -1.93
C PHE A 133 3.26 9.82 -2.28
N VAL A 134 2.74 8.94 -1.43
CA VAL A 134 2.73 7.48 -1.67
C VAL A 134 1.94 7.14 -2.94
N THR A 135 0.75 7.72 -3.10
CA THR A 135 -0.09 7.50 -4.29
C THR A 135 0.66 7.89 -5.57
N LEU A 136 1.14 9.13 -5.65
CA LEU A 136 1.80 9.64 -6.85
C LEU A 136 3.13 8.93 -7.08
N GLY A 137 3.93 8.72 -6.03
CA GLY A 137 5.22 8.04 -6.11
C GLY A 137 5.09 6.60 -6.61
N ALA A 138 4.15 5.83 -6.07
CA ALA A 138 3.91 4.46 -6.51
C ALA A 138 3.36 4.41 -7.95
N CYS A 139 2.35 5.23 -8.26
CA CYS A 139 1.75 5.27 -9.60
C CYS A 139 2.76 5.70 -10.67
N PHE A 140 3.51 6.78 -10.44
CA PHE A 140 4.47 7.28 -11.43
C PHE A 140 5.70 6.38 -11.54
N SER A 141 6.21 5.81 -10.43
CA SER A 141 7.30 4.84 -10.53
C SER A 141 6.87 3.58 -11.28
N ALA A 142 5.68 3.05 -11.02
CA ALA A 142 5.14 1.90 -11.75
C ALA A 142 4.92 2.23 -13.23
N LEU A 143 4.37 3.40 -13.56
CA LEU A 143 4.18 3.86 -14.93
C LEU A 143 5.51 4.02 -15.68
N ILE A 144 6.46 4.75 -15.10
CA ILE A 144 7.73 5.07 -15.76
C ILE A 144 8.62 3.83 -15.84
N LEU A 145 8.84 3.15 -14.72
CA LEU A 145 9.76 2.02 -14.66
C LEU A 145 9.12 0.76 -15.24
N GLY A 146 7.88 0.45 -14.87
CA GLY A 146 7.20 -0.75 -15.35
C GLY A 146 6.66 -0.64 -16.79
N GLY A 147 6.44 0.59 -17.29
CA GLY A 147 5.95 0.82 -18.64
C GLY A 147 7.06 0.98 -19.69
N PHE A 148 8.20 1.57 -19.32
CA PHE A 148 9.29 1.85 -20.27
C PHE A 148 10.55 1.00 -20.06
N LEU A 149 10.74 0.42 -18.86
CA LEU A 149 11.88 -0.44 -18.51
C LEU A 149 11.40 -1.86 -18.16
N VAL A 150 10.59 -2.41 -19.06
CA VAL A 150 9.81 -3.64 -18.87
C VAL A 150 10.71 -4.84 -18.50
N ASP A 151 11.86 -4.98 -19.17
CA ASP A 151 12.80 -6.09 -18.94
C ASP A 151 13.35 -6.13 -17.51
N GLN A 152 13.43 -4.98 -16.82
CA GLN A 152 13.92 -4.87 -15.44
C GLN A 152 12.77 -4.68 -14.43
N ALA A 153 11.52 -4.61 -14.89
CA ALA A 153 10.38 -4.13 -14.11
C ALA A 153 10.18 -4.91 -12.80
N PHE A 154 10.35 -6.24 -12.83
CA PHE A 154 10.20 -7.10 -11.66
C PHE A 154 11.22 -6.86 -10.54
N THR A 155 12.30 -6.13 -10.83
CA THR A 155 13.31 -5.75 -9.83
C THR A 155 13.17 -4.27 -9.45
N ILE A 156 13.08 -3.38 -10.45
CA ILE A 156 13.16 -1.93 -10.18
C ILE A 156 11.85 -1.31 -9.69
N VAL A 157 10.70 -1.79 -10.15
CA VAL A 157 9.38 -1.31 -9.69
C VAL A 157 9.15 -1.62 -8.21
N PRO A 158 9.31 -2.87 -7.72
CA PRO A 158 9.08 -3.15 -6.32
C PRO A 158 10.10 -2.44 -5.42
N LEU A 159 11.34 -2.26 -5.88
CA LEU A 159 12.34 -1.46 -5.16
C LEU A 159 11.89 -0.01 -5.03
N ALA A 160 11.43 0.61 -6.12
CA ALA A 160 10.93 1.98 -6.11
C ALA A 160 9.70 2.13 -5.21
N ILE A 161 8.73 1.21 -5.28
CA ILE A 161 7.56 1.20 -4.41
C ILE A 161 7.97 1.07 -2.95
N SER A 162 8.90 0.16 -2.63
CA SER A 162 9.43 -0.01 -1.27
C SER A 162 10.06 1.28 -0.73
N ILE A 163 10.87 1.97 -1.54
CA ILE A 163 11.48 3.25 -1.17
C ILE A 163 10.40 4.32 -0.95
N VAL A 164 9.44 4.46 -1.86
CA VAL A 164 8.33 5.42 -1.75
C VAL A 164 7.52 5.16 -0.48
N TYR A 165 7.17 3.91 -0.20
CA TYR A 165 6.43 3.54 1.01
C TYR A 165 7.25 3.82 2.26
N GLY A 166 8.56 3.55 2.24
CA GLY A 166 9.47 3.82 3.36
C GLY A 166 9.52 5.31 3.67
N ILE A 167 9.66 6.17 2.66
CA ILE A 167 9.58 7.63 2.81
C ILE A 167 8.19 8.03 3.32
N GLY A 168 7.13 7.44 2.79
CA GLY A 168 5.75 7.65 3.25
C GLY A 168 5.56 7.36 4.74
N VAL A 169 6.10 6.24 5.23
CA VAL A 169 6.10 5.88 6.66
C VAL A 169 6.84 6.94 7.48
N LEU A 170 8.02 7.38 7.05
CA LEU A 170 8.77 8.42 7.76
C LEU A 170 8.01 9.76 7.81
N LEU A 171 7.33 10.14 6.73
CA LEU A 171 6.49 11.33 6.68
C LEU A 171 5.29 11.21 7.64
N ILE A 172 4.60 10.06 7.65
CA ILE A 172 3.49 9.81 8.59
C ILE A 172 3.98 9.92 10.04
N LEU A 173 5.12 9.30 10.37
CA LEU A 173 5.69 9.37 11.72
C LEU A 173 6.06 10.81 12.12
N ARG A 174 6.50 11.64 11.17
CA ARG A 174 6.74 13.07 11.41
C ARG A 174 5.43 13.83 11.67
N GLU A 175 4.39 13.59 10.87
CA GLU A 175 3.06 14.20 11.07
C GLU A 175 2.43 13.81 12.43
N LEU A 176 2.61 12.56 12.86
CA LEU A 176 2.14 12.07 14.17
C LEU A 176 2.90 12.72 15.34
N LYS A 177 4.19 13.02 15.19
CA LYS A 177 4.94 13.74 16.22
C LYS A 177 4.50 15.20 16.34
N ALA A 178 4.27 15.87 15.21
CA ALA A 178 3.85 17.27 15.17
C ALA A 178 2.43 17.52 15.71
N SER A 179 1.60 16.48 15.84
CA SER A 179 0.24 16.55 16.40
C SER A 179 0.18 16.26 17.90
N LEU A 180 1.30 15.86 18.51
CA LEU A 180 1.45 15.62 19.95
C LEU A 180 2.14 16.79 20.68
N VAL A 181 2.60 17.80 19.95
CA VAL A 181 3.20 19.05 20.43
C VAL A 181 2.18 20.16 20.21
#